data_AF-T0I0H9-F1
#
_entry.id   AF-T0I0H9-F1
#
_cell.length_a   1.000
_cell.length_b   1.000
_cell.length_c   1.000
_cell.angle_alpha   90.00
_cell.angle_beta   90.00
_cell.angle_gamma   90.00
#
_symmetry.space_group_name_H-M   'P 1'
#
loop_
_entity.id
_entity.type
_entity.pdbx_description
1 polymer ?
#
loop_
_entity_poly.entity_id
_entity_poly.type
_entity_poly.pdbx_seq_one_letter_code
_entity_poly.pdbx_strand_id
1 'polypeptide(L)'
;MDRRGFSQGIDMTQQQFAGRTCTEWNRDWKPLKGGLGQRHADLRGSVGVFRLRLGKEVVYIGCGREYSKGGLMKRLFDFSRESDSGRKHHAGQKIYEHRATLEVDVIVTGTDYSAGVIAQRLKGALLGMKKPAWNVART
;
A
#
# COMPACT_ATOMS: atom_id res chain seq x y z
N MET A 1 -25.62 18.39 33.91
CA MET A 1 -25.89 18.30 32.45
C MET A 1 -24.57 18.02 31.77
N ASP A 2 -24.34 16.76 31.40
CA ASP A 2 -23.09 16.30 30.79
C ASP A 2 -23.23 16.36 29.26
N ARG A 3 -22.46 17.24 28.60
CA ARG A 3 -22.37 17.33 27.13
C ARG A 3 -21.14 16.56 26.66
N ARG A 4 -21.25 15.23 26.56
CA ARG A 4 -20.28 14.42 25.81
C ARG A 4 -20.77 14.29 24.36
N GLY A 5 -20.20 15.14 23.50
CA GLY A 5 -20.38 15.07 22.05
C GLY A 5 -19.80 13.75 21.51
N PHE A 6 -20.68 12.95 20.94
CA PHE A 6 -20.35 11.76 20.17
C PHE A 6 -19.44 12.16 18.99
N SER A 7 -18.19 11.70 18.99
CA SER A 7 -17.42 11.64 17.74
C SER A 7 -18.04 10.54 16.89
N GLN A 8 -18.79 10.92 15.86
CA GLN A 8 -19.21 9.97 14.83
C GLN A 8 -17.96 9.39 14.16
N GLY A 9 -17.64 8.15 14.47
CA GLY A 9 -16.62 7.40 13.75
C GLY A 9 -17.10 7.22 12.31
N ILE A 10 -16.44 7.87 11.35
CA ILE A 10 -16.69 7.63 9.94
C ILE A 10 -16.43 6.15 9.67
N ASP A 11 -17.47 5.40 9.31
CA ASP A 11 -17.32 4.03 8.83
C ASP A 11 -16.62 4.06 7.46
N MET A 12 -15.29 3.93 7.49
CA MET A 12 -14.43 3.92 6.32
C MET A 12 -14.72 2.76 5.36
N THR A 13 -15.54 1.77 5.75
CA THR A 13 -15.89 0.63 4.89
C THR A 13 -16.89 0.99 3.80
N GLN A 14 -17.75 2.00 4.03
CA GLN A 14 -18.76 2.47 3.07
C GLN A 14 -18.22 3.55 2.11
N GLN A 15 -17.03 4.09 2.37
CA GLN A 15 -16.42 5.09 1.50
C GLN A 15 -16.12 4.48 0.12
N GLN A 16 -16.59 5.15 -0.93
CA GLN A 16 -16.37 4.74 -2.31
C GLN A 16 -15.14 5.40 -2.92
N PHE A 17 -14.37 4.61 -3.67
CA PHE A 17 -13.22 5.01 -4.46
C PHE A 17 -13.41 4.46 -5.87
N ALA A 18 -13.59 5.35 -6.85
CA ALA A 18 -13.92 4.98 -8.24
C ALA A 18 -15.16 4.07 -8.36
N GLY A 19 -16.23 4.42 -7.65
CA GLY A 19 -17.50 3.67 -7.68
C GLY A 19 -17.50 2.36 -6.90
N ARG A 20 -16.42 2.04 -6.16
CA ARG A 20 -16.29 0.80 -5.37
C ARG A 20 -15.96 1.11 -3.92
N THR A 21 -16.55 0.38 -2.99
CA THR A 21 -16.30 0.47 -1.55
C THR A 21 -14.90 -0.04 -1.18
N CYS A 22 -14.40 0.36 -0.01
CA CYS A 22 -13.13 -0.16 0.51
C CYS A 22 -13.15 -1.70 0.66
N THR A 23 -14.30 -2.25 1.08
CA THR A 23 -14.50 -3.69 1.25
C THR A 23 -14.37 -4.45 -0.07
N GLU A 24 -14.92 -3.91 -1.16
CA GLU A 24 -14.78 -4.52 -2.50
C GLU A 24 -13.33 -4.48 -2.97
N TRP A 25 -12.66 -3.33 -2.86
CA TRP A 25 -11.24 -3.23 -3.19
C TRP A 25 -10.39 -4.21 -2.38
N ASN A 26 -10.68 -4.40 -1.10
CA ASN A 26 -9.93 -5.31 -0.24
C ASN A 26 -10.07 -6.79 -0.60
N ARG A 27 -10.97 -7.17 -1.52
CA ARG A 27 -11.08 -8.54 -2.06
C ARG A 27 -10.23 -8.76 -3.31
N ASP A 28 -9.73 -7.70 -3.93
CA ASP A 28 -9.10 -7.72 -5.26
C ASP A 28 -7.57 -7.80 -5.22
N TRP A 29 -6.99 -8.16 -4.09
CA TRP A 29 -5.54 -8.34 -3.99
C TRP A 29 -5.06 -9.42 -4.95
N LYS A 30 -4.16 -9.05 -5.87
CA LYS A 30 -3.50 -9.98 -6.76
C LYS A 30 -2.10 -10.28 -6.24
N PRO A 31 -1.73 -11.55 -5.98
CA PRO A 31 -0.39 -11.90 -5.56
C PRO A 31 0.60 -11.63 -6.70
N LEU A 32 1.75 -11.08 -6.35
CA LEU A 32 2.81 -10.73 -7.29
C LEU A 32 3.93 -11.76 -7.17
N LYS A 33 3.98 -12.70 -8.13
CA LYS A 33 4.98 -13.77 -8.18
C LYS A 33 6.40 -13.19 -8.19
N GLY A 34 7.30 -13.75 -7.38
CA GLY A 34 8.68 -13.25 -7.24
C GLY A 34 8.85 -12.12 -6.22
N GLY A 35 7.75 -11.59 -5.64
CA GLY A 35 7.79 -10.68 -4.50
C GLY A 35 8.69 -9.46 -4.73
N LEU A 36 9.51 -9.10 -3.74
CA LEU A 36 10.50 -8.02 -3.89
C LEU A 36 11.82 -8.48 -4.53
N GLY A 37 11.99 -9.77 -4.81
CA GLY A 37 13.20 -10.32 -5.44
C GLY A 37 13.26 -10.11 -6.95
N GLN A 38 12.15 -9.72 -7.58
CA GLN A 38 12.05 -9.50 -9.02
C GLN A 38 11.66 -8.07 -9.36
N ARG A 39 12.15 -7.58 -10.49
CA ARG A 39 11.68 -6.34 -11.10
C ARG A 39 10.46 -6.60 -11.98
N HIS A 40 9.32 -6.05 -11.58
CA HIS A 40 8.02 -6.22 -12.24
C HIS A 40 7.81 -5.20 -13.36
N ALA A 41 8.46 -5.42 -14.51
CA ALA A 41 8.41 -4.49 -15.64
C ALA A 41 7.00 -4.28 -16.21
N ASP A 42 6.13 -5.29 -16.08
CA ASP A 42 4.70 -5.26 -16.40
C ASP A 42 3.92 -4.24 -15.57
N LEU A 43 4.39 -3.90 -14.36
CA LEU A 43 3.79 -2.86 -13.51
C LEU A 43 4.33 -1.45 -13.83
N ARG A 44 5.15 -1.27 -14.87
CA ARG A 44 5.68 0.05 -15.24
C ARG A 44 4.54 0.97 -15.65
N GLY A 45 4.41 2.10 -14.94
CA GLY A 45 3.37 3.10 -15.19
C GLY A 45 2.00 2.75 -14.60
N SER A 46 1.83 1.52 -14.12
CA SER A 46 0.65 1.13 -13.34
C SER A 46 0.64 1.84 -11.99
N VAL A 47 -0.52 2.34 -11.59
CA VAL A 47 -0.77 3.01 -10.33
C VAL A 47 -1.66 2.15 -9.46
N GLY A 48 -1.40 2.18 -8.16
CA GLY A 48 -2.20 1.39 -7.24
C GLY A 48 -1.65 1.31 -5.83
N VAL A 49 -2.20 0.35 -5.09
CA VAL A 49 -1.83 0.03 -3.71
C VAL A 49 -1.15 -1.33 -3.70
N PHE A 50 -0.16 -1.50 -2.84
CA PHE A 50 0.46 -2.79 -2.57
C PHE A 50 0.44 -3.06 -1.07
N ARG A 51 0.40 -4.34 -0.71
CA ARG A 51 0.62 -4.80 0.66
C ARG A 51 1.77 -5.79 0.69
N LEU A 52 2.50 -5.77 1.79
CA LEU A 52 3.55 -6.73 2.09
C LEU A 52 3.05 -7.64 3.21
N ARG A 53 3.27 -8.94 3.04
CA ARG A 53 2.85 -9.95 3.99
C ARG A 53 4.02 -10.80 4.45
N LEU A 54 3.95 -11.23 5.70
CA LEU A 54 4.82 -12.23 6.29
C LEU A 54 3.93 -13.40 6.69
N GLY A 55 3.85 -14.41 5.83
CA GLY A 55 2.80 -15.44 5.89
C GLY A 55 1.39 -14.84 5.78
N LYS A 56 0.56 -15.06 6.80
CA LYS A 56 -0.85 -14.58 6.82
C LYS A 56 -1.00 -13.12 7.30
N GLU A 57 0.05 -12.51 7.84
CA GLU A 57 -0.02 -11.18 8.42
C GLU A 57 0.30 -10.09 7.39
N VAL A 58 -0.51 -9.03 7.35
CA VAL A 58 -0.20 -7.81 6.58
C VAL A 58 0.67 -6.90 7.43
N VAL A 59 1.94 -6.79 7.07
CA VAL A 59 2.92 -6.04 7.85
C VAL A 59 3.13 -4.61 7.34
N TYR A 60 2.81 -4.34 6.07
CA TYR A 60 2.91 -3.01 5.46
C TYR A 60 1.92 -2.81 4.32
N ILE A 61 1.42 -1.58 4.16
CA ILE A 61 0.62 -1.13 3.01
C ILE A 61 1.19 0.19 2.47
N GLY A 62 1.44 0.24 1.17
CA GLY A 62 1.93 1.42 0.47
C GLY A 62 1.22 1.64 -0.87
N CYS A 63 1.57 2.71 -1.58
CA CYS A 63 1.03 2.99 -2.91
C CYS A 63 2.10 3.51 -3.87
N GLY A 64 2.00 3.16 -5.15
CA GLY A 64 2.79 3.75 -6.23
C GLY A 64 1.90 4.69 -7.05
N ARG A 65 2.15 6.01 -6.98
CA ARG A 65 1.26 7.05 -7.54
C ARG A 65 1.81 7.73 -8.79
N GLU A 66 3.13 7.67 -9.00
CA GLU A 66 3.81 8.42 -10.04
C GLU A 66 3.77 7.66 -11.37
N TYR A 67 2.62 7.67 -12.07
CA TYR A 67 2.41 6.93 -13.32
C TYR A 67 3.50 7.21 -14.37
N SER A 68 3.88 8.48 -14.57
CA SER A 68 4.91 8.87 -15.52
C SER A 68 6.34 8.55 -15.08
N LYS A 69 6.56 8.21 -13.80
CA LYS A 69 7.87 7.88 -13.22
C LYS A 69 7.98 6.42 -12.79
N GLY A 70 7.15 5.54 -13.35
CA GLY A 70 7.25 4.08 -13.19
C GLY A 70 6.30 3.47 -12.17
N GLY A 71 5.49 4.25 -11.45
CA GLY A 71 4.34 3.75 -10.69
C GLY A 71 4.68 2.68 -9.64
N LEU A 72 3.89 1.60 -9.62
CA LEU A 72 4.07 0.46 -8.73
C LEU A 72 5.43 -0.22 -8.92
N MET A 73 5.90 -0.40 -10.15
CA MET A 73 7.21 -1.02 -10.43
C MET A 73 8.34 -0.26 -9.73
N LYS A 74 8.41 1.07 -9.92
CA LYS A 74 9.43 1.89 -9.25
C LYS A 74 9.31 1.76 -7.73
N ARG A 75 8.10 1.86 -7.20
CA ARG A 75 7.89 1.89 -5.75
C ARG A 75 8.25 0.56 -5.07
N LEU A 76 7.97 -0.57 -5.70
CA LEU A 76 8.37 -1.88 -5.21
C LEU A 76 9.89 -2.06 -5.31
N PHE A 77 10.49 -1.65 -6.43
CA PHE A 77 11.95 -1.71 -6.64
C PHE A 77 12.74 -0.80 -5.67
N ASP A 78 12.17 0.32 -5.22
CA ASP A 78 12.79 1.18 -4.21
C ASP A 78 13.09 0.42 -2.89
N PHE A 79 12.39 -0.69 -2.60
CA PHE A 79 12.63 -1.54 -1.43
C PHE A 79 13.67 -2.65 -1.64
N SER A 80 14.00 -2.99 -2.89
CA SER A 80 14.95 -4.06 -3.19
C SER A 80 16.35 -3.54 -3.52
N ARG A 81 16.46 -2.26 -3.93
CA ARG A 81 17.75 -1.66 -4.31
C ARG A 81 18.71 -1.48 -3.15
N GLU A 82 20.01 -1.51 -3.45
CA GLU A 82 21.09 -1.34 -2.47
C GLU A 82 21.26 0.10 -1.96
N SER A 83 20.57 1.10 -2.53
CA SER A 83 20.68 2.51 -2.06
C SER A 83 19.90 2.77 -0.77
N ASP A 84 20.52 3.47 0.19
CA ASP A 84 19.94 3.81 1.51
C ASP A 84 18.81 4.84 1.48
N SER A 85 18.57 5.50 0.35
CA SER A 85 17.59 6.58 0.25
C SER A 85 16.16 6.18 0.67
N GLY A 86 15.80 4.89 0.56
CA GLY A 86 14.53 4.34 1.05
C GLY A 86 14.56 3.76 2.47
N ARG A 87 15.74 3.61 3.08
CA ARG A 87 15.98 2.98 4.39
C ARG A 87 16.17 3.97 5.54
N LYS A 88 15.90 5.25 5.31
CA LYS A 88 15.92 6.28 6.37
C LYS A 88 14.73 6.17 7.33
N HIS A 89 13.74 5.33 7.01
CA HIS A 89 12.53 5.14 7.81
C HIS A 89 12.42 3.69 8.28
N HIS A 90 11.93 3.49 9.51
CA HIS A 90 11.74 2.19 10.15
C HIS A 90 11.10 1.14 9.23
N ALA A 91 10.01 1.51 8.53
CA ALA A 91 9.33 0.62 7.59
C ALA A 91 10.27 0.14 6.47
N GLY A 92 11.03 1.07 5.87
CA GLY A 92 11.95 0.74 4.78
C GLY A 92 13.08 -0.19 5.22
N GLN A 93 13.57 -0.03 6.44
CA GLN A 93 14.59 -0.93 7.03
C GLN A 93 14.02 -2.33 7.23
N LYS A 94 12.86 -2.45 7.87
CA LYS A 94 12.18 -3.75 8.09
C LYS A 94 11.84 -4.47 6.80
N ILE A 95 11.37 -3.73 5.80
CA ILE A 95 11.07 -4.29 4.49
C ILE A 95 12.35 -4.81 3.83
N TYR A 96 13.44 -4.05 3.88
CA TYR A 96 14.71 -4.48 3.30
C TYR A 96 15.27 -5.72 4.02
N GLU A 97 15.25 -5.73 5.36
CA GLU A 97 15.68 -6.86 6.21
C GLU A 97 14.95 -8.15 5.83
N HIS A 98 13.64 -8.09 5.64
CA HIS A 98 12.79 -9.25 5.33
C HIS A 98 12.47 -9.42 3.84
N ARG A 99 13.11 -8.67 2.93
CA ARG A 99 12.71 -8.59 1.51
C ARG A 99 12.63 -9.95 0.79
N ALA A 100 13.43 -10.92 1.21
CA ALA A 100 13.45 -12.27 0.64
C ALA A 100 12.28 -13.16 1.09
N THR A 101 11.65 -12.85 2.22
CA THR A 101 10.54 -13.63 2.80
C THR A 101 9.19 -12.93 2.67
N LEU A 102 9.18 -11.67 2.23
CA LEU A 102 7.95 -10.90 2.05
C LEU A 102 7.21 -11.33 0.79
N GLU A 103 5.93 -11.64 0.98
CA GLU A 103 4.97 -11.78 -0.11
C GLU A 103 4.40 -10.41 -0.46
N VAL A 104 4.17 -10.17 -1.74
CA VAL A 104 3.64 -8.89 -2.24
C VAL A 104 2.31 -9.15 -2.92
N ASP A 105 1.28 -8.40 -2.56
CA ASP A 105 0.05 -8.34 -3.34
C ASP A 105 -0.22 -6.90 -3.78
N VAL A 106 -0.86 -6.75 -4.95
CA VAL A 106 -1.16 -5.45 -5.55
C VAL A 106 -2.63 -5.32 -5.90
N ILE A 107 -3.12 -4.09 -5.87
CA ILE A 107 -4.37 -3.65 -6.49
C ILE A 107 -3.98 -2.52 -7.45
N VAL A 108 -4.27 -2.70 -8.73
CA VAL A 108 -4.08 -1.67 -9.75
C VAL A 108 -5.34 -0.83 -9.85
N THR A 109 -5.19 0.49 -9.71
CA THR A 109 -6.30 1.45 -9.77
C THR A 109 -6.36 2.21 -11.10
N GLY A 110 -5.34 2.08 -11.96
CA GLY A 110 -5.27 2.68 -13.29
C GLY A 110 -3.83 3.06 -13.67
N THR A 111 -3.69 3.97 -14.64
CA THR A 111 -2.39 4.36 -15.22
C THR A 111 -2.22 5.87 -15.39
N ASP A 112 -3.03 6.68 -14.70
CA ASP A 112 -3.07 8.13 -14.84
C ASP A 112 -3.04 8.88 -13.49
N TYR A 113 -3.18 10.20 -13.56
CA TYR A 113 -3.22 11.05 -12.38
C TYR A 113 -4.40 10.75 -11.45
N SER A 114 -5.59 10.51 -12.01
CA SER A 114 -6.81 10.22 -11.23
C SER A 114 -6.66 8.93 -10.44
N ALA A 115 -6.03 7.92 -11.06
CA ALA A 115 -5.67 6.65 -10.41
C ALA A 115 -4.74 6.88 -9.22
N GLY A 116 -3.85 7.87 -9.28
CA GLY A 116 -2.94 8.24 -8.20
C GLY A 116 -3.67 8.79 -6.97
N VAL A 117 -4.71 9.60 -7.21
CA VAL A 117 -5.58 10.12 -6.16
C VAL A 117 -6.39 8.98 -5.52
N ILE A 118 -6.96 8.10 -6.35
CA ILE A 118 -7.71 6.91 -5.91
C ILE A 118 -6.82 6.01 -5.04
N ALA A 119 -5.61 5.67 -5.52
CA ALA A 119 -4.67 4.82 -4.79
C ALA A 119 -4.28 5.41 -3.42
N GLN A 120 -4.07 6.72 -3.33
CA GLN A 120 -3.74 7.38 -2.06
C GLN A 120 -4.90 7.30 -1.05
N ARG A 121 -6.13 7.54 -1.51
CA ARG A 121 -7.32 7.48 -0.66
C ARG A 121 -7.62 6.05 -0.21
N LEU A 122 -7.56 5.11 -1.15
CA LEU A 122 -7.73 3.68 -0.88
C LEU A 122 -6.70 3.17 0.14
N LYS A 123 -5.42 3.56 -0.01
CA LYS A 123 -4.38 3.24 0.99
C LYS A 123 -4.78 3.71 2.40
N GLY A 124 -5.29 4.93 2.53
CA GLY A 124 -5.73 5.47 3.82
C GLY A 124 -6.84 4.63 4.47
N ALA A 125 -7.85 4.26 3.68
CA ALA A 125 -8.94 3.42 4.15
C ALA A 125 -8.47 2.01 4.54
N LEU A 126 -7.61 1.38 3.73
CA LEU A 126 -7.03 0.07 4.01
C LEU A 126 -6.13 0.07 5.27
N LEU A 127 -5.38 1.16 5.50
CA LEU A 127 -4.60 1.33 6.73
C LEU A 127 -5.50 1.43 7.96
N GLY A 128 -6.63 2.15 7.87
CA GLY A 128 -7.63 2.22 8.94
C GLY A 128 -8.20 0.84 9.31
N MET A 129 -8.41 -0.02 8.31
CA MET A 129 -8.94 -1.37 8.50
C MET A 129 -7.91 -2.37 9.04
N LYS A 130 -6.67 -2.34 8.51
CA LYS A 130 -5.67 -3.39 8.78
C LYS A 130 -4.66 -3.04 9.85
N LYS A 131 -4.39 -1.75 10.06
CA LYS A 131 -3.40 -1.24 11.03
C LYS A 131 -2.07 -2.01 11.04
N PRO A 132 -1.41 -2.17 9.88
CA PRO A 132 -0.17 -2.94 9.77
C PRO A 132 0.95 -2.37 10.64
N ALA A 133 1.67 -3.26 11.33
CA ALA A 133 2.65 -2.89 12.36
C ALA A 133 3.78 -2.00 11.83
N TRP A 134 4.20 -2.15 10.57
CA TRP A 134 5.33 -1.39 10.03
C TRP A 134 4.95 -0.05 9.43
N ASN A 135 3.65 0.28 9.31
CA ASN A 135 3.22 1.62 8.87
C ASN A 135 3.23 2.66 10.00
N VAL A 136 3.38 2.23 11.25
CA VAL A 136 3.45 3.14 12.40
C VAL A 136 4.88 3.70 12.49
N ALA A 137 5.00 5.03 12.53
CA ALA A 137 6.26 5.66 12.88
C ALA A 137 6.56 5.33 14.35
N ARG A 138 7.64 4.59 14.61
CA ARG A 138 8.18 4.49 15.97
C ARG A 138 8.96 5.77 16.22
N THR A 139 8.39 6.64 17.05
CA THR A 139 9.10 7.73 17.74
C THR A 139 10.07 7.17 18.74
#